data_AF-A0A2V5KDT1-F1
#
_entry.id   AF-A0A2V5KDT1-F1
#
_cell.length_a   1.000
_cell.length_b   1.000
_cell.length_c   1.000
_cell.angle_alpha   90.00
_cell.angle_beta   90.00
_cell.angle_gamma   90.00
#
_symmetry.space_group_name_H-M   'P 1'
#
loop_
_entity.id
_entity.type
_entity.pdbx_description
1 polymer ?
#
loop_
_entity_poly.entity_id
_entity_poly.type
_entity_poly.pdbx_seq_one_letter_code
_entity_poly.pdbx_strand_id
1 'polypeptide(L)'
;MSRLQIFLESMDENEILKNGARDCAPLRYWGKGAVTLLGDSAHPCRPNLGQGGCMALEDAVILAKCLGSGLPIEAALPRHESLRFHRTKHIQQRSLVMGYTGQWQAPLSLTVAT
;
A
#
# COMPACT_ATOMS: atom_id res chain seq x y z
N MET A 1 -35.21 2.94 9.44
CA MET A 1 -33.88 2.52 8.94
C MET A 1 -33.25 3.64 8.13
N SER A 2 -31.93 3.77 8.16
CA SER A 2 -31.21 4.81 7.39
C SER A 2 -31.07 4.40 5.91
N ARG A 3 -30.89 5.37 5.00
CA ARG A 3 -30.71 5.09 3.55
C ARG A 3 -29.50 4.19 3.25
N LEU A 4 -28.46 4.26 4.08
CA LEU A 4 -27.27 3.40 3.98
C LEU A 4 -27.60 1.93 4.29
N GLN A 5 -28.45 1.70 5.28
CA GLN A 5 -28.81 0.35 5.71
C GLN A 5 -29.61 -0.39 4.64
N ILE A 6 -30.56 0.31 4.01
CA ILE A 6 -31.33 -0.20 2.86
C ILE A 6 -30.40 -0.57 1.69
N PHE A 7 -29.39 0.25 1.40
CA PHE A 7 -28.44 -0.04 0.32
C PHE A 7 -27.58 -1.28 0.63
N LEU A 8 -27.04 -1.39 1.85
CA LEU A 8 -26.24 -2.54 2.26
C LEU A 8 -27.06 -3.83 2.25
N GLU A 9 -28.31 -3.79 2.71
CA GLU A 9 -29.23 -4.94 2.69
C GLU A 9 -29.64 -5.37 1.27
N SER A 10 -29.46 -4.49 0.27
CA SER A 10 -29.74 -4.82 -1.14
C SER A 10 -28.58 -5.51 -1.87
N MET A 11 -27.39 -5.57 -1.26
CA MET A 11 -26.21 -6.23 -1.85
C MET A 11 -26.27 -7.74 -1.62
N ASP A 12 -25.83 -8.53 -2.60
CA ASP A 12 -25.66 -9.98 -2.43
C ASP A 12 -24.52 -10.26 -1.44
N GLU A 13 -24.82 -10.97 -0.35
CA GLU A 13 -23.83 -11.34 0.66
C GLU A 13 -22.65 -12.12 0.07
N ASN A 14 -22.86 -12.88 -1.01
CA ASN A 14 -21.82 -13.65 -1.66
C ASN A 14 -20.78 -12.78 -2.40
N GLU A 15 -21.12 -11.52 -2.69
CA GLU A 15 -20.21 -10.55 -3.33
C GLU A 15 -19.47 -9.65 -2.32
N ILE A 16 -19.83 -9.72 -1.03
CA ILE A 16 -19.20 -8.90 0.01
C ILE A 16 -17.91 -9.56 0.50
N LEU A 17 -16.78 -9.01 0.07
CA LEU A 17 -15.47 -9.46 0.51
C LEU A 17 -15.02 -8.71 1.77
N LYS A 18 -14.77 -9.46 2.85
CA LYS A 18 -14.19 -8.93 4.10
C LYS A 18 -12.75 -9.39 4.27
N ASN A 19 -11.83 -8.64 3.65
CA ASN A 19 -10.41 -8.94 3.74
C ASN A 19 -9.73 -8.14 4.85
N GLY A 20 -8.85 -8.80 5.62
CA GLY A 20 -8.02 -8.14 6.62
C GLY A 20 -6.90 -7.34 5.99
N ALA A 21 -6.72 -6.09 6.41
CA ALA A 21 -5.54 -5.30 6.09
C ALA A 21 -4.46 -5.53 7.15
N ARG A 22 -3.23 -5.85 6.72
CA ARG A 22 -2.07 -6.02 7.61
C ARG A 22 -1.01 -4.98 7.29
N ASP A 23 -0.33 -4.53 8.33
CA ASP A 23 0.82 -3.63 8.20
C ASP A 23 2.12 -4.41 8.13
N CYS A 24 3.06 -3.90 7.35
CA CYS A 24 4.43 -4.35 7.37
C CYS A 24 5.35 -3.13 7.45
N ALA A 25 6.37 -3.20 8.29
CA ALA A 25 7.42 -2.20 8.29
C ALA A 25 8.15 -2.20 6.93
N PRO A 26 8.71 -1.06 6.49
CA PRO A 26 9.51 -1.03 5.28
C PRO A 26 10.65 -2.06 5.35
N LEU A 27 10.82 -2.85 4.29
CA LEU A 27 11.94 -3.78 4.16
C LEU A 27 13.28 -3.03 4.16
N ARG A 28 14.35 -3.66 4.64
CA ARG A 28 15.70 -3.05 4.62
C ARG A 28 16.34 -3.09 3.23
N TYR A 29 16.04 -4.13 2.46
CA TYR A 29 16.57 -4.37 1.12
C TYR A 29 15.50 -5.03 0.25
N TRP A 30 15.47 -4.73 -1.05
CA TRP A 30 14.46 -5.29 -1.98
C TRP A 30 15.01 -6.42 -2.83
N GLY A 31 16.33 -6.62 -2.91
CA GLY A 31 16.88 -7.61 -3.81
C GLY A 31 18.24 -8.15 -3.41
N LYS A 32 18.64 -9.23 -4.08
CA LYS A 32 19.98 -9.83 -4.00
C LYS A 32 20.34 -10.45 -5.34
N GLY A 33 21.52 -10.11 -5.86
CA GLY A 33 21.97 -10.59 -7.18
C GLY A 33 21.03 -10.11 -8.29
N ALA A 34 20.54 -11.05 -9.10
CA ALA A 34 19.65 -10.78 -10.24
C ALA A 34 18.15 -10.74 -9.88
N VAL A 35 17.80 -10.67 -8.58
CA VAL A 35 16.40 -10.67 -8.11
C VAL A 35 16.12 -9.39 -7.32
N THR A 36 14.98 -8.75 -7.60
CA THR A 36 14.48 -7.57 -6.87
C THR A 36 12.95 -7.64 -6.68
N LEU A 37 12.46 -7.03 -5.62
CA LEU A 37 11.05 -6.86 -5.30
C LEU A 37 10.53 -5.51 -5.81
N LEU A 38 9.23 -5.45 -6.09
CA LEU A 38 8.50 -4.21 -6.44
C LEU A 38 7.03 -4.29 -6.02
N GLY A 39 6.34 -3.15 -6.00
CA GLY A 39 4.93 -3.08 -5.59
C GLY A 39 4.73 -3.59 -4.16
N ASP A 40 3.60 -4.25 -3.92
CA ASP A 40 3.24 -4.76 -2.58
C ASP A 40 4.23 -5.80 -2.02
N SER A 41 5.04 -6.43 -2.86
CA SER A 41 6.11 -7.32 -2.40
C SER A 41 7.27 -6.57 -1.74
N ALA A 42 7.51 -5.31 -2.13
CA ALA A 42 8.56 -4.45 -1.61
C ALA A 42 8.06 -3.44 -0.55
N HIS A 43 6.85 -2.90 -0.74
CA HIS A 43 6.31 -1.80 0.06
C HIS A 43 4.77 -1.89 0.20
N PRO A 44 4.25 -2.94 0.85
CA PRO A 44 2.80 -3.10 1.03
C PRO A 44 2.22 -1.88 1.77
N CYS A 45 1.15 -1.32 1.24
CA CYS A 45 0.59 -0.04 1.68
C CYS A 45 -0.86 -0.19 2.13
N ARG A 46 -1.25 0.45 3.25
CA ARG A 46 -2.68 0.52 3.62
C ARG A 46 -3.48 1.23 2.51
N PRO A 47 -4.73 0.82 2.25
CA PRO A 47 -5.53 1.40 1.16
C PRO A 47 -5.94 2.87 1.41
N ASN A 48 -5.60 3.46 2.55
CA ASN A 48 -6.08 4.76 3.01
C ASN A 48 -5.70 5.95 2.11
N LEU A 49 -4.63 5.85 1.32
CA LEU A 49 -4.23 6.89 0.37
C LEU A 49 -4.43 6.49 -1.10
N GLY A 50 -4.85 5.26 -1.36
CA GLY A 50 -5.03 4.75 -2.73
C GLY A 50 -3.75 4.75 -3.59
N GLN A 51 -2.56 4.78 -2.98
CA GLN A 51 -1.29 4.94 -3.70
C GLN A 51 -0.58 3.63 -4.07
N GLY A 52 -1.00 2.48 -3.53
CA GLY A 52 -0.31 1.19 -3.76
C GLY A 52 -0.10 0.87 -5.24
N GLY A 53 -1.18 0.90 -6.03
CA GLY A 53 -1.12 0.65 -7.47
C GLY A 53 -0.28 1.67 -8.23
N CYS A 54 -0.41 2.97 -7.91
CA CYS A 54 0.39 4.02 -8.52
C CYS A 54 1.90 3.81 -8.25
N MET A 55 2.27 3.44 -7.03
CA MET A 55 3.66 3.16 -6.69
C MET A 55 4.20 1.95 -7.45
N ALA A 56 3.42 0.89 -7.60
CA ALA A 56 3.81 -0.29 -8.38
C ALA A 56 4.06 0.05 -9.86
N LEU A 57 3.22 0.90 -10.46
CA LEU A 57 3.42 1.38 -11.84
C LEU A 57 4.71 2.21 -11.97
N GLU A 58 4.96 3.11 -11.03
CA GLU A 58 6.20 3.89 -11.01
C GLU A 58 7.45 3.01 -10.84
N ASP A 59 7.37 1.96 -10.01
CA ASP A 59 8.47 0.98 -9.87
C ASP A 59 8.75 0.31 -11.21
N ALA A 60 7.71 -0.16 -11.91
CA ALA A 60 7.86 -0.82 -13.21
C ALA A 60 8.57 0.09 -14.22
N VAL A 61 8.19 1.37 -14.29
CA VAL A 61 8.82 2.35 -15.18
C VAL A 61 10.28 2.60 -14.80
N ILE A 62 10.58 2.76 -13.51
CA ILE A 62 11.95 3.03 -13.03
C ILE A 62 12.83 1.79 -13.22
N LEU A 63 12.32 0.59 -12.94
CA LEU A 63 13.01 -0.67 -13.16
C LEU A 63 13.36 -0.85 -14.64
N ALA A 64 12.40 -0.63 -15.54
CA ALA A 64 12.65 -0.70 -16.98
C ALA A 64 13.75 0.28 -17.42
N LYS A 65 13.76 1.51 -16.90
CA LYS A 65 14.82 2.51 -17.17
C LYS A 65 16.18 2.07 -16.63
N CYS A 66 16.22 1.49 -15.44
CA CYS A 66 17.46 0.98 -14.84
C CYS A 66 18.03 -0.19 -15.66
N LEU A 67 17.18 -1.14 -16.08
CA LEU A 67 17.59 -2.26 -16.92
C LEU A 67 18.02 -1.81 -18.33
N GLY A 68 17.36 -0.80 -18.90
CA GLY A 68 17.72 -0.22 -20.20
C GLY A 68 18.93 0.72 -20.19
N SER A 69 19.56 0.96 -19.05
CA SER A 69 20.67 1.92 -18.92
C SER A 69 22.03 1.41 -19.40
N GLY A 70 22.13 0.13 -19.78
CA GLY A 70 23.39 -0.52 -20.15
C GLY A 70 24.28 -0.92 -18.96
N LEU A 71 23.82 -0.72 -17.73
CA LEU A 71 24.49 -1.21 -16.52
C LEU A 71 24.36 -2.73 -16.40
N PRO A 72 25.35 -3.42 -15.79
CA PRO A 72 25.18 -4.80 -15.33
C PRO A 72 23.97 -4.92 -14.40
N ILE A 73 23.33 -6.09 -14.40
CA ILE A 73 22.10 -6.31 -13.61
C ILE A 73 22.34 -6.09 -12.11
N GLU A 74 23.53 -6.44 -11.63
CA GLU A 74 24.01 -6.27 -10.26
C GLU A 74 24.11 -4.79 -9.84
N ALA A 75 24.22 -3.88 -10.80
CA ALA A 75 24.22 -2.44 -10.58
C ALA A 75 22.85 -1.81 -10.88
N ALA A 76 22.12 -2.33 -11.88
CA ALA A 76 20.82 -1.81 -12.28
C ALA A 76 19.74 -2.02 -11.20
N LEU A 77 19.68 -3.20 -10.58
CA LEU A 77 18.65 -3.51 -9.58
C LEU A 77 18.80 -2.70 -8.28
N PRO A 78 20.00 -2.53 -7.68
CA PRO A 78 20.19 -1.62 -6.54
C PRO A 78 19.93 -0.15 -6.89
N ARG A 79 20.16 0.24 -8.15
CA ARG A 79 19.82 1.58 -8.64
C ARG A 79 18.30 1.78 -8.66
N HIS A 80 17.52 0.78 -9.13
CA HIS A 80 16.06 0.82 -9.05
C HIS A 80 15.60 1.00 -7.60
N GLU A 81 16.11 0.16 -6.68
CA GLU A 81 15.76 0.22 -5.28
C GLU A 81 16.05 1.59 -4.66
N SER A 82 17.25 2.13 -4.85
CA SER A 82 17.65 3.42 -4.27
C SER A 82 16.81 4.60 -4.75
N LEU A 83 16.37 4.58 -6.02
CA LEU A 83 15.49 5.63 -6.58
C LEU A 83 14.07 5.57 -6.03
N ARG A 84 13.61 4.40 -5.58
CA ARG A 84 12.22 4.16 -5.17
C ARG A 84 12.03 4.17 -3.66
N PHE A 85 13.04 3.72 -2.91
CA PHE A 85 12.95 3.46 -1.46
C PHE A 85 12.39 4.64 -0.66
N HIS A 86 12.93 5.84 -0.85
CA HIS A 86 12.50 7.01 -0.08
C HIS A 86 11.04 7.38 -0.35
N ARG A 87 10.60 7.32 -1.61
CA ARG A 87 9.24 7.68 -2.00
C ARG A 87 8.22 6.68 -1.46
N THR A 88 8.49 5.39 -1.62
CA THR A 88 7.56 4.33 -1.20
C THR A 88 7.47 4.24 0.33
N LYS A 89 8.60 4.36 1.03
CA LYS A 89 8.65 4.46 2.50
C LYS A 89 7.79 5.62 3.02
N HIS A 90 7.91 6.80 2.43
CA HIS A 90 7.15 7.99 2.83
C HIS A 90 5.64 7.79 2.69
N ILE A 91 5.19 7.22 1.56
CA ILE A 91 3.77 6.94 1.32
C ILE A 91 3.25 5.84 2.25
N GLN A 92 4.03 4.78 2.49
CA GLN A 92 3.69 3.71 3.42
C GLN A 92 3.47 4.27 4.84
N GLN A 93 4.40 5.09 5.33
CA GLN A 93 4.30 5.74 6.64
C GLN A 93 3.09 6.67 6.75
N ARG A 94 2.81 7.48 5.71
CA ARG A 94 1.63 8.36 5.70
C ARG A 94 0.32 7.56 5.69
N SER A 95 0.26 6.48 4.93
CA SER A 95 -0.92 5.61 4.88
C SER A 95 -1.19 4.92 6.21
N LEU A 96 -0.13 4.61 6.97
CA LEU A 96 -0.23 4.09 8.33
C LEU A 96 -0.85 5.14 9.26
N VAL A 97 -0.32 6.36 9.29
CA VAL A 97 -0.84 7.47 10.12
C VAL A 97 -2.31 7.75 9.80
N MET A 98 -2.66 7.84 8.51
CA MET A 98 -4.04 8.06 8.07
C MET A 98 -4.98 6.93 8.52
N GLY A 99 -4.49 5.69 8.52
CA GLY A 99 -5.26 4.54 8.97
C GLY A 99 -5.54 4.57 10.46
N TYR A 100 -4.57 5.03 11.27
CA TYR A 100 -4.85 5.27 12.67
C TYR A 100 -5.90 6.34 12.81
N THR A 101 -5.73 7.54 12.21
CA THR A 101 -6.69 8.67 12.28
C THR A 101 -8.13 8.27 11.92
N GLY A 102 -8.33 7.44 10.89
CA GLY A 102 -9.65 6.98 10.48
C GLY A 102 -10.27 5.90 11.37
N GLN A 103 -9.45 5.18 12.15
CA GLN A 103 -9.89 4.15 13.10
C GLN A 103 -10.00 4.69 14.54
N TRP A 104 -9.74 5.98 14.79
CA TRP A 104 -9.96 6.55 16.12
C TRP A 104 -11.45 6.51 16.44
N GLN A 105 -11.80 5.60 17.34
CA GLN A 105 -13.06 5.65 18.05
C GLN A 105 -12.81 6.45 19.33
N ALA A 106 -13.43 7.62 19.45
CA ALA A 106 -13.43 8.36 20.70
C ALA A 106 -14.20 7.54 21.74
N PRO A 107 -13.62 7.20 22.91
CA PRO A 107 -14.27 6.35 23.92
C PRO A 107 -15.48 7.01 24.61
N LEU A 108 -15.85 8.25 24.25
CA LEU A 108 -16.94 9.01 24.87
C LEU A 108 -18.14 9.26 23.95
N SER A 109 -18.23 8.62 22.78
CA SER A 109 -19.31 8.86 21.82
C SER A 109 -20.17 7.60 21.59
N LEU A 110 -20.75 7.08 22.67
CA LEU A 110 -21.76 6.01 22.61
C LEU A 110 -22.81 6.21 23.73
N THR A 111 -23.45 7.38 23.75
CA THR A 111 -24.72 7.58 24.47
C THR A 111 -25.63 8.52 23.70
N VAL A 112 -26.20 8.05 22.58
CA VAL A 112 -27.47 8.60 22.07
C VAL A 112 -28.33 7.43 21.59
N ALA A 113 -29.57 7.43 22.08
CA ALA A 113 -30.72 6.61 21.70
C ALA A 113 -30.86 5.24 22.38
N THR A 114 -31.37 5.25 23.63
CA THR A 114 -32.52 4.41 24.01
C THR A 114 -33.77 5.27 24.04
#